data_AF-A0A0G1JR28-F1
#
_entry.id   AF-A0A0G1JR28-F1
#
_cell.length_a   1.000
_cell.length_b   1.000
_cell.length_c   1.000
_cell.angle_alpha   90.00
_cell.angle_beta   90.00
_cell.angle_gamma   90.00
#
_symmetry.space_group_name_H-M   'P 1'
#
loop_
_entity.id
_entity.type
_entity.pdbx_description
1 polymer ?
#
loop_
_entity_poly.entity_id
_entity_poly.type
_entity_poly.pdbx_seq_one_letter_code
_entity_poly.pdbx_strand_id
1 'polypeptide(L)'
;MIPIVLGSAALIASLLFWKYHGFSLQSRGIDLAIWRDVNVTAESNLYRGLSRLSGPTIFSFGKSAESIGNKIVYNYPFSVLGVFFKNYLSFFSPEFLFLKGDTTLRQSTGMTGSFFLVLLPFMIYGLYLIVRNGTRNTKMVVLFWILVSPIPGAITRDGPGYLFRVVTMMPFLTFLSAFGIINFLRSLALIWRLIAGLVISIALVYSTYAFLFGYFHVYPQLAARNYEFGFKELSDFQFASGNVAMLVIWDGYYPSRYFRFWQQTPGDDYLDYRTSDLSFGLSVFYQRFPNLYFSLPKTEEDLMGFVKKERIPYWAVSDEFLKKNPEYRQRDEMIAQIIKYPDNTDDFVIYKSY
;
A
#
# COMPACT_ATOMS: atom_id res chain seq x y z
N MET A 1 2.32 11.75 -41.48
CA MET A 1 1.81 10.93 -40.34
C MET A 1 2.21 11.46 -38.96
N ILE A 2 3.41 12.01 -38.76
CA ILE A 2 3.86 12.59 -37.46
C ILE A 2 3.03 13.81 -36.97
N PRO A 3 2.54 14.74 -37.83
CA PRO A 3 1.80 15.92 -37.37
C PRO A 3 0.42 15.58 -36.78
N ILE A 4 -0.21 14.52 -37.28
CA ILE A 4 -1.57 14.13 -36.91
C ILE A 4 -1.61 13.53 -35.50
N VAL A 5 -0.55 12.79 -35.12
CA VAL A 5 -0.42 12.17 -33.78
C VAL A 5 -0.13 13.23 -32.71
N LEU A 6 0.69 14.24 -33.03
CA LEU A 6 0.95 15.37 -32.12
C LEU A 6 -0.30 16.23 -31.90
N GLY A 7 -1.07 16.50 -32.96
CA GLY A 7 -2.33 17.23 -32.87
C GLY A 7 -3.38 16.50 -32.04
N SER A 8 -3.49 15.17 -32.18
CA SER A 8 -4.43 14.36 -31.40
C SER A 8 -4.00 14.18 -29.94
N ALA A 9 -2.70 14.05 -29.64
CA ALA A 9 -2.21 14.04 -28.26
C ALA A 9 -2.44 15.37 -27.54
N ALA A 10 -2.21 16.50 -28.23
CA ALA A 10 -2.49 17.84 -27.69
C ALA A 10 -3.99 18.09 -27.48
N LEU A 11 -4.84 17.59 -28.39
CA LEU A 11 -6.29 17.64 -28.26
C LEU A 11 -6.79 16.80 -27.07
N ILE A 12 -6.26 15.58 -26.90
CA ILE A 12 -6.60 14.73 -25.76
C ILE A 12 -6.11 15.39 -24.46
N ALA A 13 -4.88 15.89 -24.43
CA ALA A 13 -4.35 16.59 -23.25
C ALA A 13 -5.17 17.83 -22.90
N SER A 14 -5.60 18.63 -23.87
CA SER A 14 -6.44 19.81 -23.66
C SER A 14 -7.88 19.46 -23.27
N LEU A 15 -8.46 18.40 -23.83
CA LEU A 15 -9.76 17.87 -23.41
C LEU A 15 -9.73 17.33 -21.98
N LEU A 16 -8.67 16.63 -21.60
CA LEU A 16 -8.46 16.19 -20.22
C LEU A 16 -8.27 17.40 -19.30
N PHE A 17 -7.48 18.39 -19.71
CA PHE A 17 -7.25 19.61 -18.95
C PHE A 17 -8.55 20.42 -18.73
N TRP A 18 -9.39 20.52 -19.76
CA TRP A 18 -10.68 21.22 -19.70
C TRP A 18 -11.72 20.44 -18.88
N LYS A 19 -11.85 19.12 -19.10
CA LYS A 19 -12.80 18.26 -18.38
C LYS A 19 -12.50 18.18 -16.88
N TYR A 20 -11.22 18.15 -16.50
CA TYR A 20 -10.80 18.04 -15.10
C TYR A 20 -10.49 19.40 -14.44
N HIS A 21 -10.88 20.53 -15.04
CA HIS A 21 -10.73 21.88 -14.47
C HIS A 21 -9.30 22.22 -14.04
N GLY A 22 -8.31 21.88 -14.87
CA GLY A 22 -6.89 22.12 -14.56
C GLY A 22 -6.43 21.39 -13.29
N PHE A 23 -5.13 21.41 -13.03
CA PHE A 23 -4.60 20.94 -11.75
C PHE A 23 -5.07 21.89 -10.65
N SER A 24 -6.25 21.66 -10.07
CA SER A 24 -6.63 22.27 -8.81
C SER A 24 -5.51 21.97 -7.81
N LEU A 25 -4.84 23.02 -7.33
CA LEU A 25 -3.78 22.95 -6.32
C LEU A 25 -4.28 22.35 -4.99
N GLN A 26 -5.58 22.13 -4.84
CA GLN A 26 -6.25 21.49 -3.71
C GLN A 26 -6.74 20.07 -4.02
N SER A 27 -6.41 19.52 -5.18
CA SER A 27 -6.78 18.15 -5.52
C SER A 27 -5.99 17.15 -4.68
N ARG A 28 -6.65 16.07 -4.26
CA ARG A 28 -6.04 14.94 -3.52
C ARG A 28 -4.77 14.39 -4.19
N GLY A 29 -4.67 14.47 -5.53
CA GLY A 29 -3.48 14.02 -6.27
C GLY A 29 -2.23 14.85 -5.98
N ILE A 30 -2.39 16.16 -5.73
CA ILE A 30 -1.28 17.05 -5.37
C ILE A 30 -0.96 16.92 -3.89
N ASP A 31 -1.95 16.63 -3.04
CA ASP A 31 -1.71 16.35 -1.62
C ASP A 31 -0.84 15.11 -1.43
N LEU A 32 -1.04 14.08 -2.25
CA LEU A 32 -0.20 12.88 -2.24
C LEU A 32 1.16 13.08 -2.92
N ALA A 33 1.52 14.29 -3.36
CA ALA A 33 2.78 14.50 -4.06
C ALA A 33 3.97 14.61 -3.10
N ILE A 34 5.13 14.08 -3.50
CA ILE A 34 6.36 14.09 -2.70
C ILE A 34 6.81 15.51 -2.31
N TRP A 35 6.59 16.53 -3.15
CA TRP A 35 6.99 17.90 -2.82
C TRP A 35 6.15 18.51 -1.69
N ARG A 36 4.96 17.99 -1.39
CA ARG A 36 4.20 18.44 -0.23
C ARG A 36 4.50 17.64 1.05
N ASP A 37 5.34 16.62 0.96
CA ASP A 37 5.69 15.77 2.11
C ASP A 37 6.75 16.42 2.99
N VAL A 38 6.42 16.60 4.26
CA VAL A 38 7.34 17.10 5.27
C VAL A 38 8.54 16.16 5.47
N ASN A 39 8.35 14.86 5.27
CA ASN A 39 9.39 13.85 5.48
C ASN A 39 10.48 13.88 4.40
N VAL A 40 10.20 14.44 3.21
CA VAL A 40 11.17 14.48 2.11
C VAL A 40 12.43 15.26 2.48
N THR A 41 12.32 16.25 3.37
CA THR A 41 13.48 17.04 3.83
C THR A 41 14.10 16.54 5.13
N ALA A 42 13.55 15.50 5.78
CA ALA A 42 13.96 15.09 7.13
C ALA A 42 15.46 14.76 7.22
N GLU A 43 15.97 13.95 6.30
CA GLU A 43 17.39 13.57 6.25
C GLU A 43 18.29 14.76 5.92
N SER A 44 17.88 15.59 4.96
CA SER A 44 18.59 16.82 4.59
C SER A 44 18.68 17.80 5.78
N ASN A 45 17.60 17.93 6.56
CA ASN A 45 17.59 18.75 7.77
C ASN A 45 18.49 18.18 8.86
N LEU A 46 18.49 16.87 9.06
CA LEU A 46 19.40 16.19 9.98
C LEU A 46 20.87 16.46 9.61
N TYR A 47 21.23 16.26 8.34
CA TYR A 47 22.60 16.46 7.86
C TYR A 47 23.04 17.92 7.88
N ARG A 48 22.13 18.87 7.63
CA ARG A 48 22.38 20.29 7.89
C ARG A 48 22.69 20.55 9.36
N GLY A 49 21.93 19.96 10.28
CA GLY A 49 22.18 20.06 11.71
C GLY A 49 23.56 19.54 12.09
N LEU A 50 23.91 18.32 11.66
CA LEU A 50 25.21 17.70 11.93
C LEU A 50 26.38 18.47 11.33
N SER A 51 26.24 18.99 10.10
CA SER A 51 27.30 19.76 9.45
C SER A 51 27.71 21.03 10.21
N ARG A 52 26.80 21.62 11.00
CA ARG A 52 27.10 22.80 11.83
C ARG A 52 28.12 22.50 12.93
N LEU A 53 28.27 21.24 13.31
CA LEU A 53 29.27 20.79 14.28
C LEU A 53 30.68 20.75 13.71
N SER A 54 30.82 20.82 12.37
CA SER A 54 32.11 20.81 11.68
C SER A 54 32.66 22.22 11.45
N GLY A 55 33.98 22.35 11.48
CA GLY A 55 34.69 23.59 11.14
C GLY A 55 34.75 23.86 9.63
N PRO A 56 35.25 25.04 9.21
CA PRO A 56 35.42 25.35 7.80
C PRO A 56 36.37 24.38 7.09
N THR A 57 36.01 23.98 5.87
CA THR A 57 36.82 23.10 5.01
C THR A 57 36.88 23.64 3.59
N ILE A 58 37.69 23.02 2.73
CA ILE A 58 37.69 23.33 1.29
C ILE A 58 36.30 23.11 0.65
N PHE A 59 35.52 22.15 1.18
CA PHE A 59 34.18 21.83 0.69
C PHE A 59 33.10 22.83 1.15
N SER A 60 33.42 23.66 2.14
CA SER A 60 32.61 24.82 2.53
C SER A 60 33.25 26.15 2.11
N PHE A 61 34.23 26.10 1.18
CA PHE A 61 34.96 27.25 0.66
C PHE A 61 35.61 28.12 1.76
N GLY A 62 36.15 27.47 2.79
CA GLY A 62 36.78 28.15 3.93
C GLY A 62 35.80 28.93 4.82
N LYS A 63 34.48 28.77 4.61
CA LYS A 63 33.43 29.37 5.45
C LYS A 63 32.72 28.31 6.30
N SER A 64 31.85 28.74 7.22
CA SER A 64 30.97 27.81 7.92
C SER A 64 30.10 27.03 6.93
N ALA A 65 29.83 25.75 7.24
CA ALA A 65 29.02 24.86 6.40
C ALA A 65 27.64 25.46 6.08
N GLU A 66 27.07 26.23 7.01
CA GLU A 66 25.77 26.87 6.85
C GLU A 66 25.73 27.97 5.77
N SER A 67 26.85 28.65 5.50
CA SER A 67 26.82 29.82 4.62
C SER A 67 26.59 29.46 3.14
N ILE A 68 27.27 28.41 2.67
CA ILE A 68 27.31 28.00 1.25
C ILE A 68 27.10 26.50 1.10
N GLY A 69 27.92 25.66 1.75
CA GLY A 69 27.93 24.20 1.56
C GLY A 69 26.55 23.56 1.74
N ASN A 70 25.86 23.87 2.83
CA ASN A 70 24.52 23.34 3.12
C ASN A 70 23.47 23.79 2.09
N LYS A 71 23.57 25.01 1.55
CA LYS A 71 22.62 25.50 0.55
C LYS A 71 22.81 24.79 -0.80
N ILE A 72 24.02 24.32 -1.10
CA ILE A 72 24.33 23.58 -2.32
C ILE A 72 23.92 22.12 -2.20
N VAL A 73 24.30 21.45 -1.11
CA VAL A 73 24.14 19.99 -0.96
C VAL A 73 22.79 19.61 -0.36
N TYR A 74 22.37 20.31 0.68
CA TYR A 74 21.19 19.99 1.48
C TYR A 74 20.09 21.02 1.26
N ASN A 75 19.53 21.03 0.06
CA ASN A 75 18.42 21.89 -0.31
C ASN A 75 17.18 21.10 -0.70
N TYR A 76 16.04 21.78 -0.67
CA TYR A 76 14.74 21.18 -0.92
C TYR A 76 14.62 20.54 -2.33
N PRO A 77 14.99 21.22 -3.45
CA PRO A 77 14.97 20.58 -4.76
C PRO A 77 15.75 19.27 -4.86
N PHE A 78 16.97 19.23 -4.30
CA PHE A 78 17.78 18.01 -4.28
C PHE A 78 17.15 16.90 -3.43
N SER A 79 16.52 17.24 -2.30
CA SER A 79 15.76 16.26 -1.50
C SER A 79 14.59 15.68 -2.28
N VAL A 80 13.79 16.51 -2.98
CA VAL A 80 12.67 16.04 -3.81
C VAL A 80 13.19 15.15 -4.94
N LEU A 81 14.24 15.57 -5.66
CA LEU A 81 14.84 14.77 -6.73
C LEU A 81 15.40 13.45 -6.20
N GLY A 82 16.08 13.46 -5.06
CA GLY A 82 16.62 12.26 -4.42
C GLY A 82 15.52 11.25 -4.09
N VAL A 83 14.41 11.70 -3.50
CA VAL A 83 13.25 10.85 -3.22
C VAL A 83 12.59 10.36 -4.51
N PHE A 84 12.42 11.23 -5.51
CA PHE A 84 11.91 10.83 -6.82
C PHE A 84 12.73 9.71 -7.45
N PHE A 85 14.05 9.85 -7.55
CA PHE A 85 14.92 8.83 -8.14
C PHE A 85 14.93 7.54 -7.31
N LYS A 86 14.94 7.65 -5.97
CA LYS A 86 14.84 6.50 -5.08
C LYS A 86 13.54 5.72 -5.33
N ASN A 87 12.40 6.40 -5.38
CA ASN A 87 11.11 5.77 -5.64
C ASN A 87 11.05 5.21 -7.06
N TYR A 88 11.50 5.97 -8.05
CA TYR A 88 11.52 5.55 -9.46
C TYR A 88 12.35 4.27 -9.67
N LEU A 89 13.58 4.24 -9.14
CA LEU A 89 14.48 3.08 -9.28
C LEU A 89 14.00 1.87 -8.49
N SER A 90 13.23 2.07 -7.40
CA SER A 90 12.70 0.96 -6.61
C SER A 90 11.81 0.02 -7.43
N PHE A 91 11.07 0.55 -8.42
CA PHE A 91 10.19 -0.24 -9.29
C PHE A 91 10.95 -1.13 -10.29
N PHE A 92 12.24 -0.88 -10.49
CA PHE A 92 13.13 -1.72 -11.31
C PHE A 92 14.01 -2.64 -10.45
N SER A 93 13.93 -2.54 -9.12
CA SER A 93 14.76 -3.35 -8.25
C SER A 93 14.42 -4.84 -8.40
N PRO A 94 15.43 -5.73 -8.34
CA PRO A 94 15.16 -7.18 -8.29
C PRO A 94 14.28 -7.56 -7.10
N GLU A 95 14.38 -6.83 -5.99
CA GLU A 95 13.56 -7.02 -4.80
C GLU A 95 12.07 -6.88 -5.13
N PHE A 96 11.69 -5.79 -5.80
CA PHE A 96 10.31 -5.53 -6.20
C PHE A 96 9.84 -6.45 -7.34
N LEU A 97 10.68 -6.65 -8.37
CA LEU A 97 10.25 -7.39 -9.56
C LEU A 97 10.25 -8.91 -9.36
N PHE A 98 11.17 -9.49 -8.57
CA PHE A 98 11.37 -10.95 -8.55
C PHE A 98 11.46 -11.60 -7.17
N LEU A 99 11.73 -10.86 -6.09
CA LEU A 99 11.98 -11.46 -4.77
C LEU A 99 10.82 -11.27 -3.78
N LYS A 100 10.39 -10.05 -3.49
CA LYS A 100 9.39 -9.74 -2.44
C LYS A 100 8.16 -8.97 -2.92
N GLY A 101 8.27 -8.19 -4.00
CA GLY A 101 7.15 -7.41 -4.50
C GLY A 101 6.93 -6.13 -3.70
N ASP A 102 5.67 -5.73 -3.58
CA ASP A 102 5.25 -4.62 -2.72
C ASP A 102 5.50 -4.97 -1.23
N THR A 103 5.90 -3.98 -0.45
CA THR A 103 6.06 -4.12 1.01
C THR A 103 4.72 -4.15 1.75
N THR A 104 3.67 -3.63 1.13
CA THR A 104 2.32 -3.63 1.67
C THR A 104 1.68 -4.99 1.47
N LEU A 105 1.48 -5.72 2.57
CA LEU A 105 0.87 -7.06 2.55
C LEU A 105 -0.56 -7.07 2.01
N ARG A 106 -1.25 -5.94 1.84
CA ARG A 106 -2.55 -5.87 1.14
C ARG A 106 -2.44 -5.88 -0.39
N GLN A 107 -1.25 -5.67 -0.92
CA GLN A 107 -0.99 -5.50 -2.35
C GLN A 107 -0.09 -6.60 -2.92
N SER A 108 0.74 -7.20 -2.07
CA SER A 108 1.64 -8.30 -2.39
C SER A 108 1.66 -9.28 -1.22
N THR A 109 2.00 -10.55 -1.49
CA THR A 109 2.20 -11.53 -0.43
C THR A 109 3.49 -11.30 0.37
N GLY A 110 4.42 -10.50 -0.17
CA GLY A 110 5.76 -10.34 0.41
C GLY A 110 6.67 -11.56 0.23
N MET A 111 6.17 -12.65 -0.35
CA MET A 111 6.85 -13.94 -0.48
C MET A 111 7.48 -14.15 -1.86
N THR A 112 6.99 -13.42 -2.87
CA THR A 112 7.50 -13.47 -4.25
C THR A 112 7.43 -12.07 -4.86
N GLY A 113 8.26 -11.82 -5.88
CA GLY A 113 8.19 -10.58 -6.64
C GLY A 113 6.93 -10.45 -7.48
N SER A 114 6.83 -9.32 -8.19
CA SER A 114 5.78 -9.13 -9.20
C SER A 114 5.80 -10.18 -10.32
N PHE A 115 6.96 -10.82 -10.52
CA PHE A 115 7.21 -11.90 -11.47
C PHE A 115 7.96 -13.05 -10.79
N PHE A 116 7.76 -14.27 -11.28
CA PHE A 116 8.59 -15.40 -10.86
C PHE A 116 10.04 -15.22 -11.30
N LEU A 117 10.99 -15.50 -10.41
CA LEU A 117 12.42 -15.35 -10.66
C LEU A 117 12.90 -16.10 -11.90
N VAL A 118 12.29 -17.24 -12.25
CA VAL A 118 12.58 -17.99 -13.49
C VAL A 118 12.40 -17.15 -14.76
N LEU A 119 11.56 -16.11 -14.73
CA LEU A 119 11.31 -15.23 -15.86
C LEU A 119 12.39 -14.15 -16.06
N LEU A 120 13.23 -13.90 -15.06
CA LEU A 120 14.28 -12.86 -15.11
C LEU A 120 15.22 -12.98 -16.32
N PRO A 121 15.89 -14.12 -16.58
CA PRO A 121 16.79 -14.23 -17.72
C PRO A 121 16.07 -14.03 -19.06
N PHE A 122 14.83 -14.51 -19.18
CA PHE A 122 14.05 -14.36 -20.40
C PHE A 122 13.54 -12.92 -20.60
N MET A 123 13.20 -12.22 -19.52
CA MET A 123 12.82 -10.81 -19.59
C MET A 123 13.99 -9.95 -20.10
N ILE A 124 15.20 -10.19 -19.56
CA ILE A 124 16.43 -9.52 -20.02
C ILE A 124 16.72 -9.85 -21.48
N TYR A 125 16.62 -11.13 -21.86
CA TYR A 125 16.84 -11.56 -23.25
C TYR A 125 15.81 -10.96 -24.22
N GLY A 126 14.54 -10.90 -23.83
CA GLY A 126 13.49 -10.26 -24.61
C GLY A 126 13.74 -8.78 -24.83
N LEU A 127 14.16 -8.05 -23.77
CA LEU A 127 14.53 -6.64 -23.88
C LEU A 127 15.74 -6.46 -24.81
N TYR A 128 16.78 -7.29 -24.65
CA TYR A 128 17.95 -7.28 -25.52
C TYR A 128 17.57 -7.45 -26.99
N LEU A 129 16.72 -8.41 -27.32
CA LEU A 129 16.27 -8.66 -28.69
C LEU A 129 15.49 -7.48 -29.28
N ILE A 130 14.62 -6.84 -28.49
CA ILE A 130 13.88 -5.65 -28.95
C ILE A 130 14.85 -4.49 -29.19
N VAL A 131 15.76 -4.22 -28.27
CA VAL A 131 16.74 -3.12 -28.37
C VAL A 131 17.74 -3.34 -29.51
N ARG A 132 18.11 -4.60 -29.79
CA ARG A 132 19.01 -4.95 -30.90
C ARG A 132 18.27 -4.93 -32.24
N ASN A 133 17.22 -5.74 -32.37
CA ASN A 133 16.62 -6.10 -33.66
C ASN A 133 15.27 -5.41 -33.96
N GLY A 134 14.65 -4.77 -32.97
CA GLY A 134 13.35 -4.14 -33.15
C GLY A 134 13.35 -2.98 -34.14
N THR A 135 12.20 -2.69 -34.73
CA THR A 135 12.03 -1.43 -35.49
C THR A 135 12.18 -0.23 -34.56
N ARG A 136 12.52 0.94 -35.10
CA ARG A 136 12.59 2.20 -34.31
C ARG A 136 11.32 2.43 -33.51
N ASN A 137 10.15 2.22 -34.11
CA ASN A 137 8.86 2.44 -33.46
C ASN A 137 8.63 1.44 -32.32
N THR A 138 8.92 0.16 -32.53
CA THR A 138 8.79 -0.86 -31.48
C THR A 138 9.69 -0.55 -30.28
N LYS A 139 10.96 -0.21 -30.53
CA LYS A 139 11.92 0.17 -29.49
C LYS A 139 11.41 1.37 -28.69
N MET A 140 10.97 2.41 -29.39
CA MET A 140 10.46 3.63 -28.76
C MET A 140 9.25 3.34 -27.89
N VAL A 141 8.26 2.58 -28.37
CA VAL A 141 7.05 2.26 -27.59
C VAL A 141 7.39 1.47 -26.34
N VAL A 142 8.20 0.41 -26.45
CA VAL A 142 8.55 -0.45 -25.31
C VAL A 142 9.37 0.32 -24.27
N LEU A 143 10.42 1.03 -24.70
CA LEU A 143 11.27 1.80 -23.79
C LEU A 143 10.51 2.97 -23.16
N PHE A 144 9.72 3.70 -23.96
CA PHE A 144 8.89 4.78 -23.43
C PHE A 144 7.94 4.26 -22.36
N TRP A 145 7.24 3.14 -22.62
CA TRP A 145 6.27 2.62 -21.66
C TRP A 145 6.92 2.15 -20.35
N ILE A 146 8.03 1.42 -20.46
CA ILE A 146 8.77 0.94 -19.30
C ILE A 146 9.32 2.10 -18.47
N LEU A 147 9.83 3.16 -19.12
CA LEU A 147 10.41 4.32 -18.42
C LEU A 147 9.35 5.31 -17.90
N VAL A 148 8.20 5.42 -18.56
CA VAL A 148 7.15 6.36 -18.14
C VAL A 148 6.24 5.76 -17.08
N SER A 149 5.99 4.46 -17.11
CA SER A 149 5.06 3.81 -16.18
C SER A 149 5.38 4.00 -14.69
N PRO A 150 6.65 4.11 -14.24
CA PRO A 150 6.96 4.36 -12.84
C PRO A 150 6.81 5.82 -12.39
N ILE A 151 6.69 6.77 -13.33
CA ILE A 151 6.62 8.20 -13.01
C ILE A 151 5.45 8.52 -12.06
N PRO A 152 4.22 8.04 -12.28
CA PRO A 152 3.11 8.29 -11.37
C PRO A 152 3.36 7.77 -9.95
N GLY A 153 4.04 6.63 -9.79
CA GLY A 153 4.41 6.11 -8.46
C GLY A 153 5.55 6.90 -7.82
N ALA A 154 6.53 7.32 -8.61
CA ALA A 154 7.71 8.05 -8.13
C ALA A 154 7.38 9.44 -7.56
N ILE A 155 6.31 10.08 -8.05
CA ILE A 155 5.85 11.39 -7.57
C ILE A 155 4.89 11.31 -6.38
N THR A 156 4.47 10.11 -5.96
CA THR A 156 3.54 9.93 -4.83
C THR A 156 4.24 9.63 -3.51
N ARG A 157 3.64 10.11 -2.40
CA ARG A 157 4.09 9.89 -1.02
C ARG A 157 3.92 8.47 -0.52
N ASP A 158 3.05 7.68 -1.17
CA ASP A 158 2.83 6.26 -0.85
C ASP A 158 4.14 5.44 -0.91
N GLY A 159 5.19 6.00 -1.54
CA GLY A 159 6.57 5.59 -1.36
C GLY A 159 7.09 4.62 -2.43
N PRO A 160 8.29 4.06 -2.21
CA PRO A 160 8.91 3.12 -3.13
C PRO A 160 8.18 1.77 -3.15
N GLY A 161 8.06 1.16 -4.32
CA GLY A 161 7.58 -0.22 -4.47
C GLY A 161 6.06 -0.42 -4.36
N TYR A 162 5.25 0.65 -4.46
CA TYR A 162 3.79 0.54 -4.45
C TYR A 162 3.23 0.01 -5.78
N LEU A 163 2.74 -1.23 -5.78
CA LEU A 163 2.43 -2.02 -6.99
C LEU A 163 1.36 -1.37 -7.87
N PHE A 164 0.27 -0.88 -7.30
CA PHE A 164 -0.85 -0.36 -8.10
C PHE A 164 -0.47 0.91 -8.89
N ARG A 165 0.58 1.64 -8.49
CA ARG A 165 1.06 2.81 -9.24
C ARG A 165 1.83 2.44 -10.51
N VAL A 166 2.24 1.18 -10.63
CA VAL A 166 3.03 0.67 -11.76
C VAL A 166 2.41 -0.54 -12.44
N VAL A 167 1.14 -0.84 -12.17
CA VAL A 167 0.41 -1.96 -12.80
C VAL A 167 0.43 -1.88 -14.33
N THR A 168 0.49 -0.67 -14.89
CA THR A 168 0.60 -0.44 -16.33
C THR A 168 1.93 -0.89 -16.95
N MET A 169 2.97 -1.09 -16.13
CA MET A 169 4.27 -1.65 -16.55
C MET A 169 4.18 -3.16 -16.76
N MET A 170 3.31 -3.85 -16.00
CA MET A 170 3.29 -5.30 -15.88
C MET A 170 3.03 -6.01 -17.22
N PRO A 171 2.05 -5.63 -18.05
CA PRO A 171 1.81 -6.29 -19.33
C PRO A 171 3.04 -6.28 -20.26
N PHE A 172 3.82 -5.19 -20.24
CA PHE A 172 5.01 -5.06 -21.08
C PHE A 172 6.16 -5.93 -20.58
N LEU A 173 6.36 -6.02 -19.27
CA LEU A 173 7.35 -6.92 -18.69
C LEU A 173 6.97 -8.40 -18.93
N THR A 174 5.68 -8.75 -18.79
CA THR A 174 5.17 -10.08 -19.17
C THR A 174 5.43 -10.38 -20.65
N PHE A 175 5.16 -9.42 -21.53
CA PHE A 175 5.45 -9.55 -22.96
C PHE A 175 6.95 -9.78 -23.21
N LEU A 176 7.84 -9.04 -22.55
CA LEU A 176 9.29 -9.23 -22.67
C LEU A 176 9.71 -10.65 -22.25
N SER A 177 9.19 -11.15 -21.12
CA SER A 177 9.46 -12.53 -20.68
C SER A 177 9.00 -13.56 -21.70
N ALA A 178 7.75 -13.45 -22.19
CA ALA A 178 7.21 -14.37 -23.18
C ALA A 178 7.99 -14.31 -24.51
N PHE A 179 8.29 -13.11 -24.99
CA PHE A 179 9.09 -12.89 -26.20
C PHE A 179 10.50 -13.49 -26.05
N GLY A 180 11.12 -13.31 -24.89
CA GLY A 180 12.42 -13.90 -24.57
C GLY A 180 12.39 -15.43 -24.59
N ILE A 181 11.41 -16.05 -23.92
CA ILE A 181 11.24 -17.52 -23.90
C ILE A 181 11.09 -18.06 -25.32
N ILE A 182 10.19 -17.48 -26.12
CA ILE A 182 9.90 -17.97 -27.48
C ILE A 182 11.15 -17.88 -28.36
N ASN A 183 11.86 -16.76 -28.36
CA ASN A 183 13.05 -16.61 -29.20
C ASN A 183 14.20 -17.49 -28.70
N PHE A 184 14.37 -17.64 -27.39
CA PHE A 184 15.36 -18.55 -26.82
C PHE A 184 15.12 -19.98 -27.29
N LEU A 185 13.89 -20.49 -27.14
CA LEU A 185 13.52 -21.84 -27.58
C LEU A 185 13.69 -22.03 -29.09
N ARG A 186 13.36 -21.02 -29.91
CA ARG A 186 13.53 -21.07 -31.37
C ARG A 186 14.99 -21.14 -31.80
N SER A 187 15.91 -20.60 -31.01
CA SER A 187 17.35 -20.65 -31.31
C SER A 187 17.98 -22.03 -31.08
N LEU A 188 17.27 -22.95 -30.41
CA LEU A 188 17.75 -24.29 -30.09
C LEU A 188 17.33 -25.33 -31.13
N ALA A 189 18.21 -26.31 -31.34
CA ALA A 189 17.88 -27.54 -32.07
C ALA A 189 16.70 -28.27 -31.40
N LEU A 190 15.95 -29.08 -32.16
CA LEU A 190 14.67 -29.64 -31.72
C LEU A 190 14.75 -30.36 -30.36
N ILE A 191 15.73 -31.24 -30.16
CA ILE A 191 15.87 -31.98 -28.89
C ILE A 191 16.13 -31.04 -27.70
N TRP A 192 17.04 -30.07 -27.86
CA TRP A 192 17.36 -29.09 -26.81
C TRP A 192 16.21 -28.12 -26.55
N ARG A 193 15.44 -27.78 -27.58
CA ARG A 193 14.22 -26.98 -27.45
C ARG A 193 13.17 -27.68 -26.60
N LEU A 194 12.96 -28.98 -26.83
CA LEU A 194 12.01 -29.78 -26.05
C LEU A 194 12.47 -29.91 -24.59
N ILE A 195 13.76 -30.20 -24.36
CA ILE A 195 14.35 -30.28 -23.02
C ILE A 195 14.21 -28.93 -22.30
N ALA A 196 14.65 -27.83 -22.92
CA ALA A 196 14.57 -26.49 -22.33
C ALA A 196 13.11 -26.09 -22.06
N GLY A 197 12.20 -26.37 -23.00
CA GLY A 197 10.77 -26.13 -22.84
C GLY A 197 10.19 -26.89 -21.65
N LEU A 198 10.57 -28.16 -21.47
CA LEU A 198 10.15 -28.98 -20.33
C LEU A 198 10.70 -28.41 -19.01
N VAL A 199 11.99 -28.06 -18.96
CA VAL A 199 12.62 -27.49 -17.76
C VAL A 199 11.97 -26.15 -17.36
N ILE A 200 11.76 -25.25 -18.33
CA ILE A 200 11.07 -23.98 -18.08
C ILE A 200 9.65 -24.22 -17.58
N SER A 201 8.93 -25.19 -18.17
CA SER A 201 7.57 -25.54 -17.75
C SER A 201 7.53 -26.08 -16.33
N ILE A 202 8.43 -27.01 -15.98
CA ILE A 202 8.54 -27.55 -14.61
C ILE A 202 8.85 -26.43 -13.61
N ALA A 203 9.79 -25.53 -13.94
CA ALA A 203 10.15 -24.42 -13.07
C ALA A 203 8.98 -23.42 -12.87
N LEU A 204 8.19 -23.16 -13.90
CA LEU A 204 6.98 -22.33 -13.80
C LEU A 204 5.88 -23.01 -13.00
N VAL A 205 5.65 -24.31 -13.21
CA VAL A 205 4.68 -25.10 -12.43
C VAL A 205 5.07 -25.11 -10.96
N TYR A 206 6.35 -25.38 -10.65
CA TYR A 206 6.85 -25.34 -9.28
C TYR A 206 6.71 -23.94 -8.66
N SER A 207 7.10 -22.88 -9.38
CA SER A 207 6.98 -21.50 -8.89
C SER A 207 5.53 -21.12 -8.60
N THR A 208 4.61 -21.55 -9.48
CA THR A 208 3.16 -21.35 -9.30
C THR A 208 2.64 -22.13 -8.10
N TYR A 209 3.02 -23.41 -7.97
CA TYR A 209 2.65 -24.23 -6.83
C TYR A 209 3.15 -23.64 -5.51
N ALA A 210 4.43 -23.25 -5.44
CA ALA A 210 5.02 -22.64 -4.25
C ALA A 210 4.32 -21.32 -3.88
N PHE A 211 4.00 -20.49 -4.88
CA PHE A 211 3.21 -19.28 -4.68
C PHE A 211 1.82 -19.59 -4.14
N LEU A 212 1.08 -20.51 -4.76
CA LEU A 212 -0.29 -20.86 -4.33
C LEU A 212 -0.29 -21.49 -2.94
N PHE A 213 0.69 -22.35 -2.64
CA PHE A 213 0.86 -22.92 -1.30
C PHE A 213 1.07 -21.81 -0.26
N GLY A 214 2.00 -20.87 -0.52
CA GLY A 214 2.19 -19.71 0.34
C GLY A 214 0.95 -18.83 0.44
N TYR A 215 0.28 -18.57 -0.67
CA TYR A 215 -0.92 -17.73 -0.76
C TYR A 215 -2.10 -18.28 0.04
N PHE A 216 -2.31 -19.61 0.04
CA PHE A 216 -3.44 -20.22 0.74
C PHE A 216 -3.11 -20.69 2.17
N HIS A 217 -1.85 -20.97 2.49
CA HIS A 217 -1.49 -21.54 3.80
C HIS A 217 -0.64 -20.65 4.71
N VAL A 218 0.02 -19.62 4.18
CA VAL A 218 0.95 -18.76 4.95
C VAL A 218 0.50 -17.31 4.94
N TYR A 219 0.15 -16.79 3.77
CA TYR A 219 -0.25 -15.42 3.56
C TYR A 219 -1.49 -15.00 4.36
N PRO A 220 -2.56 -15.83 4.53
CA PRO A 220 -3.70 -15.44 5.34
C PRO A 220 -3.34 -15.15 6.79
N GLN A 221 -2.41 -15.93 7.36
CA GLN A 221 -1.88 -15.74 8.71
C GLN A 221 -0.99 -14.49 8.76
N LEU A 222 -0.07 -14.36 7.79
CA LEU A 222 0.89 -13.26 7.73
C LEU A 222 0.22 -11.89 7.55
N ALA A 223 -0.82 -11.83 6.72
CA ALA A 223 -1.49 -10.59 6.34
C ALA A 223 -2.75 -10.29 7.17
N ALA A 224 -3.14 -11.17 8.11
CA ALA A 224 -4.37 -11.03 8.90
C ALA A 224 -4.50 -9.62 9.52
N ARG A 225 -3.43 -9.15 10.18
CA ARG A 225 -3.37 -7.82 10.79
C ARG A 225 -3.53 -6.69 9.78
N ASN A 226 -2.99 -6.85 8.58
CA ASN A 226 -3.09 -5.85 7.51
C ASN A 226 -4.47 -5.81 6.85
N TYR A 227 -5.26 -6.88 6.97
CA TYR A 227 -6.62 -6.99 6.43
C TYR A 227 -7.70 -6.72 7.47
N GLU A 228 -7.35 -6.13 8.62
CA GLU A 228 -8.31 -5.84 9.68
C GLU A 228 -9.09 -7.13 10.04
N PHE A 229 -8.35 -8.22 10.25
CA PHE A 229 -8.91 -9.47 10.78
C PHE A 229 -9.68 -9.19 12.09
N GLY A 230 -10.60 -10.08 12.46
CA GLY A 230 -11.42 -9.95 13.67
C GLY A 230 -12.72 -9.19 13.47
N PHE A 231 -12.82 -8.32 12.45
CA PHE A 231 -14.05 -7.59 12.16
C PHE A 231 -15.21 -8.49 11.75
N LYS A 232 -14.92 -9.61 11.07
CA LYS A 232 -15.92 -10.63 10.78
C LYS A 232 -16.41 -11.30 12.07
N GLU A 233 -15.48 -11.69 12.93
CA GLU A 233 -15.75 -12.37 14.20
C GLU A 233 -16.52 -11.48 15.18
N LEU A 234 -16.21 -10.18 15.23
CA LEU A 234 -16.98 -9.18 15.98
C LEU A 234 -18.42 -9.08 15.44
N SER A 235 -18.56 -9.06 14.12
CA SER A 235 -19.86 -9.06 13.45
C SER A 235 -20.67 -10.31 13.77
N ASP A 236 -20.05 -11.49 13.70
CA ASP A 236 -20.69 -12.77 14.03
C ASP A 236 -21.09 -12.82 15.51
N PHE A 237 -20.24 -12.32 16.41
CA PHE A 237 -20.56 -12.22 17.84
C PHE A 237 -21.75 -11.31 18.10
N GLN A 238 -21.77 -10.12 17.51
CA GLN A 238 -22.89 -9.19 17.68
C GLN A 238 -24.20 -9.81 17.18
N PHE A 239 -24.15 -10.51 16.04
CA PHE A 239 -25.30 -11.21 15.49
C PHE A 239 -25.79 -12.33 16.42
N ALA A 240 -24.88 -13.19 16.90
CA ALA A 240 -25.19 -14.26 17.85
C ALA A 240 -25.74 -13.72 19.19
N SER A 241 -25.34 -12.50 19.57
CA SER A 241 -25.83 -11.79 20.76
C SER A 241 -27.16 -11.04 20.52
N GLY A 242 -27.86 -11.29 19.41
CA GLY A 242 -29.16 -10.70 19.11
C GLY A 242 -29.09 -9.31 18.48
N ASN A 243 -28.00 -8.97 17.77
CA ASN A 243 -27.78 -7.67 17.15
C ASN A 243 -27.83 -6.49 18.13
N VAL A 244 -27.41 -6.70 19.37
CA VAL A 244 -27.34 -5.64 20.39
C VAL A 244 -26.31 -4.55 20.04
N ALA A 245 -26.42 -3.39 20.69
CA ALA A 245 -25.46 -2.31 20.49
C ALA A 245 -24.02 -2.75 20.84
N MET A 246 -23.07 -2.41 19.98
CA MET A 246 -21.65 -2.68 20.18
C MET A 246 -20.82 -1.43 19.89
N LEU A 247 -19.83 -1.15 20.74
CA LEU A 247 -18.79 -0.16 20.50
C LEU A 247 -17.47 -0.87 20.15
N VAL A 248 -16.87 -0.56 19.01
CA VAL A 248 -15.55 -1.06 18.63
C VAL A 248 -14.51 0.06 18.78
N ILE A 249 -13.50 -0.16 19.61
CA ILE A 249 -12.38 0.77 19.79
C ILE A 249 -11.44 0.64 18.61
N TRP A 250 -11.55 1.56 17.64
CA TRP A 250 -10.82 1.53 16.38
C TRP A 250 -10.81 2.91 15.70
N ASP A 251 -9.71 3.24 15.01
CA ASP A 251 -9.48 4.58 14.42
C ASP A 251 -10.05 4.79 13.01
N GLY A 252 -10.46 3.69 12.37
CA GLY A 252 -10.84 3.67 10.97
C GLY A 252 -12.34 3.91 10.72
N TYR A 253 -12.64 4.67 9.67
CA TYR A 253 -13.98 4.80 9.10
C TYR A 253 -14.38 3.60 8.23
N TYR A 254 -13.42 3.00 7.52
CA TYR A 254 -13.61 1.89 6.58
C TYR A 254 -14.19 0.59 7.19
N PRO A 255 -13.84 0.19 8.44
CA PRO A 255 -14.34 -1.04 9.05
C PRO A 255 -15.84 -1.09 9.23
N SER A 256 -16.53 0.05 9.30
CA SER A 256 -18.00 0.06 9.38
C SER A 256 -18.68 -0.66 8.22
N ARG A 257 -18.10 -0.57 7.01
CA ARG A 257 -18.59 -1.27 5.82
C ARG A 257 -18.20 -2.74 5.83
N TYR A 258 -17.00 -3.08 6.29
CA TYR A 258 -16.57 -4.48 6.40
C TYR A 258 -17.37 -5.23 7.45
N PHE A 259 -17.64 -4.60 8.60
CA PHE A 259 -18.45 -5.17 9.67
C PHE A 259 -19.84 -5.55 9.14
N ARG A 260 -20.49 -4.65 8.39
CA ARG A 260 -21.80 -4.93 7.80
C ARG A 260 -21.79 -5.75 6.53
N PHE A 261 -20.68 -5.84 5.82
CA PHE A 261 -20.54 -6.80 4.73
C PHE A 261 -20.83 -8.23 5.21
N TRP A 262 -20.43 -8.57 6.45
CA TRP A 262 -20.68 -9.87 7.06
C TRP A 262 -22.09 -10.01 7.66
N GLN A 263 -22.67 -8.93 8.21
CA GLN A 263 -24.08 -8.87 8.59
C GLN A 263 -24.92 -8.39 7.40
N GLN A 264 -25.40 -9.32 6.55
CA GLN A 264 -26.25 -9.05 5.39
C GLN A 264 -27.34 -8.01 5.70
N THR A 265 -27.07 -6.75 5.38
CA THR A 265 -27.99 -5.62 5.58
C THR A 265 -28.55 -5.27 4.21
N PRO A 266 -29.87 -5.10 4.05
CA PRO A 266 -30.46 -4.68 2.78
C PRO A 266 -29.80 -3.42 2.22
N GLY A 267 -29.58 -3.37 0.91
CA GLY A 267 -28.87 -2.26 0.25
C GLY A 267 -29.51 -0.89 0.48
N ASP A 268 -30.84 -0.84 0.59
CA ASP A 268 -31.59 0.40 0.82
C ASP A 268 -31.30 0.98 2.22
N ASP A 269 -31.18 0.11 3.24
CA ASP A 269 -30.84 0.51 4.61
C ASP A 269 -29.43 1.11 4.73
N TYR A 270 -28.51 0.75 3.83
CA TYR A 270 -27.17 1.35 3.78
C TYR A 270 -27.14 2.76 3.22
N LEU A 271 -28.02 3.05 2.25
CA LEU A 271 -28.05 4.33 1.55
C LEU A 271 -28.79 5.39 2.33
N ASP A 272 -29.79 4.97 3.11
CA ASP A 272 -30.62 5.87 3.92
C ASP A 272 -30.02 6.18 5.29
N TYR A 273 -29.04 5.41 5.76
CA TYR A 273 -28.46 5.61 7.08
C TYR A 273 -27.53 6.83 7.14
N ARG A 274 -27.91 7.81 7.97
CA ARG A 274 -27.07 8.97 8.30
C ARG A 274 -26.17 8.64 9.48
N THR A 275 -24.86 8.64 9.25
CA THR A 275 -23.88 8.54 10.33
C THR A 275 -23.95 9.76 11.22
N SER A 276 -23.78 9.57 12.53
CA SER A 276 -23.73 10.67 13.51
C SER A 276 -22.43 10.62 14.30
N ASP A 277 -21.95 11.81 14.68
CA ASP A 277 -20.75 11.98 15.49
C ASP A 277 -21.20 12.50 16.87
N LEU A 278 -20.99 11.70 17.89
CA LEU A 278 -21.46 11.92 19.26
C LEU A 278 -20.28 12.28 20.16
N SER A 279 -20.21 13.53 20.59
CA SER A 279 -19.18 13.98 21.52
C SER A 279 -19.54 13.61 22.96
N PHE A 280 -18.58 13.05 23.70
CA PHE A 280 -18.70 12.76 25.12
C PHE A 280 -17.36 13.03 25.80
N GLY A 281 -17.34 13.94 26.78
CA GLY A 281 -16.11 14.41 27.40
C GLY A 281 -15.17 15.04 26.36
N LEU A 282 -13.96 14.49 26.24
CA LEU A 282 -12.95 14.92 25.27
C LEU A 282 -12.94 14.08 23.99
N SER A 283 -13.76 13.02 23.96
CA SER A 283 -13.78 11.97 22.94
C SER A 283 -14.96 12.14 21.97
N VAL A 284 -14.81 11.60 20.77
CA VAL A 284 -15.85 11.59 19.74
C VAL A 284 -16.15 10.14 19.36
N PHE A 285 -17.41 9.76 19.45
CA PHE A 285 -17.91 8.43 19.13
C PHE A 285 -18.72 8.51 17.84
N TYR A 286 -18.36 7.67 16.87
CA TYR A 286 -18.97 7.64 15.56
C TYR A 286 -20.03 6.55 15.51
N GLN A 287 -21.30 6.93 15.46
CA GLN A 287 -22.39 5.99 15.24
C GLN A 287 -22.52 5.72 13.74
N ARG A 288 -22.10 4.53 13.33
CA ARG A 288 -22.08 4.13 11.92
C ARG A 288 -23.32 3.33 11.52
N PHE A 289 -23.98 2.70 12.48
CA PHE A 289 -25.30 2.07 12.37
C PHE A 289 -26.02 2.19 13.73
N PRO A 290 -27.35 1.95 13.82
CA PRO A 290 -28.10 2.16 15.07
C PRO A 290 -27.50 1.44 16.28
N ASN A 291 -26.98 0.23 16.07
CA ASN A 291 -26.38 -0.63 17.07
C ASN A 291 -24.85 -0.78 16.89
N LEU A 292 -24.17 0.08 16.12
CA LEU A 292 -22.72 -0.02 15.91
C LEU A 292 -22.03 1.33 16.02
N TYR A 293 -21.11 1.41 16.99
CA TYR A 293 -20.34 2.60 17.33
C TYR A 293 -18.85 2.32 17.15
N PHE A 294 -18.10 3.36 16.80
CA PHE A 294 -16.64 3.34 16.67
C PHE A 294 -16.04 4.52 17.41
N SER A 295 -14.90 4.34 18.06
CA SER A 295 -14.17 5.46 18.67
C SER A 295 -12.73 5.09 18.97
N LEU A 296 -11.84 6.08 18.94
CA LEU A 296 -10.63 6.03 19.76
C LEU A 296 -10.84 6.99 20.94
N PRO A 297 -11.29 6.50 22.09
CA PRO A 297 -11.48 7.36 23.25
C PRO A 297 -10.14 7.93 23.70
N LYS A 298 -10.15 9.19 24.14
CA LYS A 298 -8.98 9.86 24.71
C LYS A 298 -8.72 9.46 26.15
N THR A 299 -9.76 9.09 26.90
CA THR A 299 -9.65 8.67 28.30
C THR A 299 -10.54 7.44 28.57
N GLU A 300 -10.16 6.62 29.55
CA GLU A 300 -10.97 5.51 30.04
C GLU A 300 -12.32 6.00 30.60
N GLU A 301 -12.32 7.16 31.27
CA GLU A 301 -13.54 7.77 31.81
C GLU A 301 -14.55 8.13 30.70
N ASP A 302 -14.08 8.67 29.58
CA ASP A 302 -14.94 8.97 28.43
C ASP A 302 -15.53 7.68 27.84
N LEU A 303 -14.72 6.61 27.74
CA LEU A 303 -15.18 5.30 27.26
C LEU A 303 -16.28 4.75 28.17
N MET A 304 -15.99 4.61 29.47
CA MET A 304 -16.90 4.00 30.42
C MET A 304 -18.16 4.85 30.63
N GLY A 305 -18.01 6.18 30.64
CA GLY A 305 -19.12 7.13 30.70
C GLY A 305 -20.04 7.03 29.48
N PHE A 306 -19.48 6.91 28.28
CA PHE A 306 -20.26 6.76 27.05
C PHE A 306 -20.96 5.40 26.99
N VAL A 307 -20.26 4.30 27.27
CA VAL A 307 -20.82 2.93 27.32
C VAL A 307 -22.02 2.87 28.27
N LYS A 308 -21.91 3.50 29.44
CA LYS A 308 -23.01 3.59 30.42
C LYS A 308 -24.16 4.48 29.94
N LYS A 309 -23.86 5.65 29.37
CA LYS A 309 -24.87 6.61 28.90
C LYS A 309 -25.73 6.00 27.78
N GLU A 310 -25.09 5.41 26.78
CA GLU A 310 -25.77 4.81 25.61
C GLU A 310 -26.20 3.36 25.84
N ARG A 311 -25.97 2.82 27.05
CA ARG A 311 -26.34 1.46 27.47
C ARG A 311 -25.82 0.39 26.51
N ILE A 312 -24.55 0.50 26.14
CA ILE A 312 -23.91 -0.39 25.17
C ILE A 312 -23.47 -1.68 25.87
N PRO A 313 -24.13 -2.83 25.64
CA PRO A 313 -23.87 -4.08 26.39
C PRO A 313 -22.50 -4.67 26.15
N TYR A 314 -21.92 -4.46 24.97
CA TYR A 314 -20.62 -5.00 24.60
C TYR A 314 -19.75 -3.95 23.94
N TRP A 315 -18.48 -3.94 24.31
CA TRP A 315 -17.49 -3.15 23.60
C TRP A 315 -16.24 -3.98 23.35
N ALA A 316 -15.65 -3.78 22.18
CA ALA A 316 -14.50 -4.54 21.72
C ALA A 316 -13.30 -3.62 21.60
N VAL A 317 -12.12 -4.11 21.98
CA VAL A 317 -10.86 -3.37 21.90
C VAL A 317 -9.78 -4.29 21.37
N SER A 318 -8.92 -3.77 20.51
CA SER A 318 -7.81 -4.58 19.99
C SER A 318 -6.75 -4.80 21.08
N ASP A 319 -6.12 -5.97 21.07
CA ASP A 319 -5.02 -6.29 21.97
C ASP A 319 -3.82 -5.34 21.75
N GLU A 320 -3.59 -4.90 20.51
CA GLU A 320 -2.55 -3.89 20.23
C GLU A 320 -2.85 -2.55 20.91
N PHE A 321 -4.13 -2.13 20.93
CA PHE A 321 -4.53 -0.91 21.64
C PHE A 321 -4.35 -1.08 23.16
N LEU A 322 -4.75 -2.21 23.72
CA LEU A 322 -4.58 -2.52 25.16
C LEU A 322 -3.10 -2.57 25.57
N LYS A 323 -2.22 -3.08 24.72
CA LYS A 323 -0.76 -3.12 24.98
C LYS A 323 -0.16 -1.72 25.08
N LYS A 324 -0.64 -0.77 24.27
CA LYS A 324 -0.18 0.63 24.29
C LYS A 324 -0.85 1.45 25.40
N ASN A 325 -2.08 1.09 25.76
CA ASN A 325 -2.92 1.82 26.71
C ASN A 325 -3.47 0.84 27.76
N PRO A 326 -2.64 0.34 28.68
CA PRO A 326 -3.02 -0.67 29.67
C PRO A 326 -4.13 -0.20 30.62
N GLU A 327 -4.33 1.11 30.76
CA GLU A 327 -5.40 1.71 31.56
C GLU A 327 -6.81 1.35 31.07
N TYR A 328 -6.98 0.97 29.79
CA TYR A 328 -8.28 0.54 29.27
C TYR A 328 -8.60 -0.93 29.58
N ARG A 329 -7.65 -1.69 30.13
CA ARG A 329 -7.84 -3.12 30.42
C ARG A 329 -8.75 -3.29 31.63
N GLN A 330 -9.86 -3.98 31.42
CA GLN A 330 -10.79 -4.33 32.49
C GLN A 330 -10.48 -5.70 33.11
N ARG A 331 -11.20 -6.03 34.19
CA ARG A 331 -11.07 -7.32 34.88
C ARG A 331 -11.45 -8.48 33.97
N ASP A 332 -10.79 -9.62 34.14
CA ASP A 332 -11.00 -10.80 33.31
C ASP A 332 -12.45 -11.34 33.39
N GLU A 333 -13.14 -11.13 34.51
CA GLU A 333 -14.56 -11.49 34.69
C GLU A 333 -15.51 -10.73 33.75
N MET A 334 -15.07 -9.57 33.23
CA MET A 334 -15.84 -8.79 32.26
C MET A 334 -15.65 -9.26 30.82
N ILE A 335 -14.69 -10.15 30.56
CA ILE A 335 -14.40 -10.63 29.21
C ILE A 335 -15.52 -11.57 28.77
N ALA A 336 -16.25 -11.17 27.72
CA ALA A 336 -17.28 -11.98 27.10
C ALA A 336 -16.66 -12.97 26.10
N GLN A 337 -15.71 -12.51 25.28
CA GLN A 337 -15.02 -13.34 24.29
C GLN A 337 -13.68 -12.70 23.91
N ILE A 338 -12.69 -13.54 23.60
CA ILE A 338 -11.43 -13.13 22.98
C ILE A 338 -11.44 -13.66 21.55
N ILE A 339 -11.30 -12.77 20.59
CA ILE A 339 -11.09 -13.07 19.17
C ILE A 339 -9.59 -13.22 18.95
N LYS A 340 -9.20 -14.28 18.26
CA LYS A 340 -7.80 -14.62 18.02
C LYS A 340 -7.49 -14.60 16.53
N TYR A 341 -6.31 -14.12 16.20
CA TYR A 341 -5.71 -14.30 14.89
C TYR A 341 -5.54 -15.80 14.56
N PRO A 342 -5.36 -16.13 13.27
CA PRO A 342 -5.07 -17.51 12.84
C PRO A 342 -3.83 -18.15 13.49
N ASP A 343 -2.90 -17.35 14.01
CA ASP A 343 -1.70 -17.80 14.73
C ASP A 343 -1.93 -18.00 16.24
N ASN A 344 -3.19 -17.94 16.70
CA ASN A 344 -3.64 -17.99 18.09
C ASN A 344 -3.23 -16.81 18.98
N THR A 345 -2.67 -15.74 18.42
CA THR A 345 -2.47 -14.49 19.16
C THR A 345 -3.78 -13.72 19.29
N ASP A 346 -3.95 -12.98 20.37
CA ASP A 346 -5.18 -12.23 20.61
C ASP A 346 -5.29 -11.04 19.65
N ASP A 347 -6.49 -10.83 19.12
CA ASP A 347 -6.82 -9.75 18.19
C ASP A 347 -7.73 -8.72 18.87
N PHE A 348 -8.95 -9.13 19.22
CA PHE A 348 -9.90 -8.31 19.97
C PHE A 348 -10.31 -8.98 21.26
N VAL A 349 -10.44 -8.17 22.31
CA VAL A 349 -11.09 -8.54 23.56
C VAL A 349 -12.44 -7.86 23.60
N ILE A 350 -13.51 -8.65 23.74
CA ILE A 350 -14.88 -8.16 23.91
C ILE A 350 -15.20 -8.16 25.40
N TYR A 351 -15.53 -6.99 25.92
CA TYR A 351 -15.97 -6.79 27.30
C TYR A 351 -17.48 -6.61 27.36
N LYS A 352 -18.08 -7.14 28.43
CA LYS A 352 -19.47 -6.89 28.80
C LYS A 352 -19.55 -5.64 29.69
N SER A 353 -20.47 -4.73 29.38
CA SER A 353 -20.74 -3.58 30.25
C SER A 353 -21.60 -3.99 31.45
N TYR A 354 -21.45 -3.29 32.58
CA TYR A 354 -22.32 -3.40 33.75
C TYR A 354 -23.47 -2.39 33.73
#